data_AF-A0A1H8W905-F1
#
_entry.id   AF-A0A1H8W905-F1
#
_cell.length_a   1.000
_cell.length_b   1.000
_cell.length_c   1.000
_cell.angle_alpha   90.00
_cell.angle_beta   90.00
_cell.angle_gamma   90.00
#
_symmetry.space_group_name_H-M   'P 1'
#
loop_
_entity.id
_entity.type
_entity.pdbx_description
1 polymer ?
#
loop_
_entity_poly.entity_id
_entity_poly.type
_entity_poly.pdbx_seq_one_letter_code
_entity_poly.pdbx_strand_id
1 'polypeptide(L)'
;MTAPDLVRRLTTIMDIDVVGFSTMSARDEEHALALLGNRMATAQDMVKHHRGRVFKLTGDGLLAEFASPVEAVRAALEIQEAMRAANDQAGPNDQLVLRIGVNLGDVVESGDDLMGDAVNVAARLESIAKPGGICVSAAVYEQIEGKLTLGAEDLGEQHVKNIPRAIHAYRLTLGGAPVVAAPPANRRKATRLAIILGAAAVVAVLAIAGVWLLHERSQVPASARVAQASAAAPVASATPPTPAPPAAPPATAAPAAAPPPPVASPPAAIPTPAAAPPVSTPQPYVASEVPFVPQWRERRLEDYGKAENDKALAINVRGWFAMATRMLDETAARRRALEDCNALVEREVQVSREFDRCVIYAVGNKVVWPYRLPPMPPPPYLPATRPSPPIRFDAAAVPLVTERGRQNLQEYYMRQTRHRALVLGHGPLEWWSPSENDADAIRRNLQTCGQISGRPCVVYAVDDQVVVRVPQLHRVTGIFTPEHAPSADAGRRAAIERYLIDNDWRALALADNGPVGMVSGRASETAAVADALAECSKAGGVDCKLQAIGPFLVGPK
;
A
#
# COMPACT_ATOMS: atom_id res chain seq x y z
N MET A 1 7.61 9.41 38.52
CA MET A 1 7.24 8.06 38.08
C MET A 1 7.96 7.81 36.77
N THR A 2 8.67 6.69 36.69
CA THR A 2 9.41 6.19 35.53
C THR A 2 8.49 6.15 34.30
N ALA A 3 9.04 6.41 33.10
CA ALA A 3 8.32 6.24 31.84
C ALA A 3 7.64 4.85 31.83
N PRO A 4 6.46 4.67 31.21
CA PRO A 4 5.97 3.33 30.96
C PRO A 4 7.09 2.62 30.20
N ASP A 5 7.66 1.57 30.80
CA ASP A 5 8.71 0.80 30.18
C ASP A 5 8.12 0.22 28.90
N LEU A 6 8.47 0.82 27.76
CA LEU A 6 8.21 0.24 26.45
C LEU A 6 9.13 -0.97 26.35
N VAL A 7 8.64 -2.08 26.90
CA VAL A 7 9.38 -3.34 26.91
C VAL A 7 9.34 -3.88 25.49
N ARG A 8 10.47 -3.73 24.81
CA ARG A 8 10.73 -4.46 23.57
C ARG A 8 11.12 -5.88 23.93
N ARG A 9 10.43 -6.84 23.33
CA ARG A 9 10.78 -8.25 23.46
C ARG A 9 10.53 -9.00 22.17
N LEU A 10 11.33 -10.02 21.96
CA LEU A 10 11.13 -10.99 20.89
C LEU A 10 9.98 -11.92 21.29
N THR A 11 8.99 -12.11 20.42
CA THR A 11 7.91 -13.07 20.64
C THR A 11 7.40 -13.63 19.32
N THR A 12 6.64 -14.73 19.40
CA THR A 12 5.98 -15.32 18.23
C THR A 12 4.55 -14.82 18.16
N ILE A 13 4.17 -14.22 17.04
CA ILE A 13 2.82 -13.74 16.78
C ILE A 13 2.12 -14.70 15.81
N MET A 14 0.90 -15.09 16.16
CA MET A 14 -0.02 -15.82 15.31
C MET A 14 -1.21 -14.92 14.98
N ASP A 15 -1.53 -14.82 13.69
CA ASP A 15 -2.76 -14.22 13.19
C ASP A 15 -3.66 -15.29 12.58
N ILE A 16 -4.96 -15.19 12.85
CA ILE A 16 -5.99 -16.13 12.42
C ILE A 16 -7.15 -15.33 11.87
N ASP A 17 -7.63 -15.69 10.68
CA ASP A 17 -8.78 -15.04 10.05
C ASP A 17 -9.66 -16.05 9.30
N VAL A 18 -10.94 -15.70 9.13
CA VAL A 18 -11.94 -16.55 8.47
C VAL A 18 -11.98 -16.29 6.97
N VAL A 19 -11.96 -17.35 6.18
CA VAL A 19 -12.10 -17.26 4.73
C VAL A 19 -13.53 -16.90 4.36
N GLY A 20 -13.72 -15.68 3.84
CA GLY A 20 -14.97 -15.28 3.20
C GLY A 20 -16.14 -15.05 4.16
N PHE A 21 -15.87 -14.65 5.40
CA PHE A 21 -16.88 -14.40 6.43
C PHE A 21 -18.02 -13.48 5.97
N SER A 22 -17.71 -12.44 5.19
CA SER A 22 -18.70 -11.50 4.66
C SER A 22 -19.79 -12.18 3.80
N THR A 23 -19.46 -13.24 3.07
CA THR A 23 -20.43 -13.98 2.25
C THR A 23 -21.37 -14.84 3.10
N MET A 24 -20.87 -15.35 4.23
CA MET A 24 -21.65 -16.16 5.17
C MET A 24 -22.60 -15.26 5.98
N SER A 25 -22.09 -14.14 6.50
CA SER A 25 -22.88 -13.12 7.21
C SER A 25 -23.98 -12.49 6.34
N ALA A 26 -23.74 -12.33 5.03
CA ALA A 26 -24.75 -11.81 4.11
C ALA A 26 -25.96 -12.74 3.87
N ARG A 27 -25.84 -14.04 4.18
CA ARG A 27 -26.93 -15.01 4.04
C ARG A 27 -27.77 -15.11 5.31
N ASP A 28 -27.11 -15.19 6.45
CA ASP A 28 -27.71 -15.27 7.78
C ASP A 28 -26.72 -14.75 8.82
N GLU A 29 -26.91 -13.50 9.24
CA GLU A 29 -25.97 -12.79 10.11
C GLU A 29 -25.94 -13.38 11.52
N GLU A 30 -27.11 -13.74 12.08
CA GLU A 30 -27.23 -14.25 13.44
C GLU A 30 -26.58 -15.64 13.57
N HIS A 31 -26.84 -16.52 12.59
CA HIS A 31 -26.23 -17.85 12.53
C HIS A 31 -24.71 -17.78 12.28
N ALA A 32 -24.26 -16.89 11.38
CA ALA A 32 -22.84 -16.71 11.10
C ALA A 32 -22.05 -16.20 12.32
N LEU A 33 -22.63 -15.27 13.09
CA LEU A 33 -22.02 -14.77 14.32
C LEU A 33 -21.97 -15.83 15.43
N ALA A 34 -23.03 -16.63 15.59
CA ALA A 34 -23.04 -17.74 16.54
C ALA A 34 -21.99 -18.81 16.19
N LEU A 35 -21.90 -19.17 14.91
CA LEU A 35 -20.89 -20.10 14.41
C LEU A 35 -19.47 -19.56 14.62
N LEU A 36 -19.23 -18.29 14.28
CA LEU A 36 -17.95 -17.62 14.49
C LEU A 36 -17.56 -17.61 15.98
N GLY A 37 -18.48 -17.23 16.87
CA GLY A 37 -18.24 -17.20 18.31
C GLY A 37 -17.80 -18.56 18.85
N ASN A 38 -18.48 -19.64 18.47
CA ASN A 38 -18.14 -21.00 18.89
C ASN A 38 -16.75 -21.45 18.36
N ARG A 39 -16.45 -21.14 17.09
CA ARG A 39 -15.18 -21.49 16.46
C ARG A 39 -14.01 -20.70 17.04
N MET A 40 -14.20 -19.41 17.27
CA MET A 40 -13.20 -18.55 17.90
C MET A 40 -12.97 -18.92 19.38
N ALA A 41 -14.01 -19.28 20.13
CA ALA A 41 -13.85 -19.78 21.49
C ALA A 41 -12.96 -21.04 21.53
N THR A 42 -13.20 -21.99 20.61
CA THR A 42 -12.37 -23.20 20.47
C THR A 42 -10.90 -22.84 20.16
N ALA A 43 -10.68 -21.90 19.24
CA ALA A 43 -9.33 -21.44 18.90
C ALA A 43 -8.64 -20.75 20.09
N GLN A 44 -9.36 -19.92 20.86
CA GLN A 44 -8.82 -19.28 22.07
C GLN A 44 -8.41 -20.30 23.14
N ASP A 45 -9.18 -21.37 23.32
CA ASP A 45 -8.87 -22.42 24.28
C ASP A 45 -7.60 -23.20 23.88
N MET A 46 -7.43 -23.49 22.59
CA MET A 46 -6.21 -24.10 22.06
C MET A 46 -4.98 -23.19 22.18
N VAL A 47 -5.14 -21.89 21.91
CA VAL A 47 -4.09 -20.90 22.17
C VAL A 47 -3.65 -20.94 23.64
N LYS A 48 -4.61 -20.93 24.58
CA LYS A 48 -4.31 -21.02 26.02
C LYS A 48 -3.67 -22.37 26.40
N HIS A 49 -4.14 -23.47 25.83
CA HIS A 49 -3.60 -24.82 26.07
C HIS A 49 -2.09 -24.89 25.74
N HIS A 50 -1.69 -24.25 24.65
CA HIS A 50 -0.30 -24.12 24.22
C HIS A 50 0.45 -22.95 24.87
N ARG A 51 -0.05 -22.43 25.99
CA ARG A 51 0.55 -21.32 26.75
C ARG A 51 0.72 -20.04 25.93
N GLY A 52 -0.13 -19.85 24.93
CA GLY A 52 -0.26 -18.61 24.20
C GLY A 52 -1.23 -17.65 24.90
N ARG A 53 -1.12 -16.37 24.56
CA ARG A 53 -2.01 -15.31 25.05
C ARG A 53 -2.68 -14.63 23.87
N VAL A 54 -4.01 -14.68 23.81
CA VAL A 54 -4.78 -13.86 22.87
C VAL A 54 -4.78 -12.45 23.39
N PHE A 55 -4.16 -11.54 22.64
CA PHE A 55 -4.03 -10.14 23.04
C PHE A 55 -4.99 -9.22 22.27
N LYS A 56 -5.54 -9.68 21.15
CA LYS A 56 -6.49 -8.93 20.34
C LYS A 56 -7.43 -9.86 19.57
N LEU A 57 -8.72 -9.49 19.48
CA LEU A 57 -9.69 -10.09 18.58
C LEU A 57 -9.89 -9.14 17.40
N THR A 58 -9.86 -9.67 16.18
CA THR A 58 -10.24 -8.97 14.94
C THR A 58 -11.64 -9.45 14.57
N GLY A 59 -12.45 -8.66 13.86
CA GLY A 59 -13.90 -8.93 13.73
C GLY A 59 -14.29 -10.39 13.46
N ASP A 60 -13.58 -11.04 12.54
CA ASP A 60 -13.70 -12.44 12.13
C ASP A 60 -12.44 -13.27 12.43
N GLY A 61 -11.56 -12.80 13.31
CA GLY A 61 -10.27 -13.42 13.58
C GLY A 61 -9.69 -13.14 14.97
N LEU A 62 -8.44 -13.53 15.18
CA LEU A 62 -7.72 -13.22 16.43
C LEU A 62 -6.22 -13.14 16.24
N LEU A 63 -5.58 -12.37 17.13
CA LEU A 63 -4.15 -12.26 17.27
C LEU A 63 -3.70 -12.81 18.63
N ALA A 64 -2.72 -13.70 18.57
CA ALA A 64 -2.16 -14.37 19.73
C ALA A 64 -0.63 -14.28 19.76
N GLU A 65 -0.08 -14.29 20.96
CA GLU A 65 1.37 -14.38 21.16
C GLU A 65 1.79 -15.66 21.87
N PHE A 66 3.02 -16.11 21.57
CA PHE A 66 3.64 -17.27 22.17
C PHE A 66 5.12 -16.99 22.43
N ALA A 67 5.59 -17.40 23.60
CA ALA A 67 7.02 -17.38 23.92
C ALA A 67 7.83 -18.39 23.07
N SER A 68 7.17 -19.42 22.52
CA SER A 68 7.81 -20.51 21.75
C SER A 68 7.22 -20.60 20.33
N PRO A 69 8.05 -20.48 19.28
CA PRO A 69 7.61 -20.72 17.90
C PRO A 69 7.05 -22.13 17.67
N VAL A 70 7.60 -23.12 18.39
CA VAL A 70 7.13 -24.52 18.30
C VAL A 70 5.73 -24.66 18.87
N GLU A 71 5.43 -24.02 20.00
CA GLU A 71 4.09 -24.07 20.60
C GLU A 71 3.07 -23.29 19.77
N ALA A 72 3.46 -22.16 19.17
CA ALA A 72 2.60 -21.43 18.24
C ALA A 72 2.18 -22.30 17.04
N VAL A 73 3.14 -23.04 16.47
CA VAL A 73 2.85 -23.93 15.33
C VAL A 73 2.04 -25.16 15.76
N ARG A 74 2.28 -25.73 16.95
CA ARG A 74 1.43 -26.80 17.49
C ARG A 74 -0.02 -26.35 17.68
N ALA A 75 -0.21 -25.17 18.27
CA ALA A 75 -1.53 -24.56 18.42
C ALA A 75 -2.20 -24.35 17.06
N ALA A 76 -1.48 -23.80 16.06
CA ALA A 76 -2.01 -23.59 14.72
C ALA A 76 -2.45 -24.91 14.06
N LEU A 77 -1.70 -25.99 14.23
CA LEU A 77 -2.04 -27.32 13.70
C LEU A 77 -3.28 -27.89 14.38
N GLU A 78 -3.36 -27.80 15.71
CA GLU A 78 -4.50 -28.31 16.47
C GLU A 78 -5.78 -27.53 16.14
N ILE A 79 -5.67 -26.20 15.98
CA ILE A 79 -6.77 -25.34 15.54
C ILE A 79 -7.25 -25.78 14.16
N GLN A 80 -6.36 -25.95 13.19
CA GLN A 80 -6.76 -26.38 11.83
C GLN A 80 -7.41 -27.77 11.85
N GLU A 81 -6.95 -28.68 12.69
CA GLU A 81 -7.53 -30.02 12.80
C GLU A 81 -8.91 -29.99 13.47
N ALA A 82 -9.10 -29.22 14.54
CA ALA A 82 -10.42 -29.04 15.14
C ALA A 82 -11.41 -28.35 14.19
N MET A 83 -10.97 -27.36 13.42
CA MET A 83 -11.83 -26.75 12.39
C MET A 83 -12.21 -27.75 11.31
N ARG A 84 -11.28 -28.61 10.88
CA ARG A 84 -11.55 -29.68 9.91
C ARG A 84 -12.57 -30.67 10.46
N ALA A 85 -12.31 -31.25 11.62
CA ALA A 85 -13.18 -32.23 12.26
C ALA A 85 -14.60 -31.70 12.48
N ALA A 86 -14.71 -30.41 12.80
CA ALA A 86 -16.00 -29.81 13.03
C ALA A 86 -16.71 -29.33 11.75
N ASN A 87 -15.98 -29.09 10.65
CA ASN A 87 -16.55 -28.87 9.32
C ASN A 87 -17.02 -30.18 8.67
N ASP A 88 -16.35 -31.30 8.97
CA ASP A 88 -16.74 -32.64 8.49
C ASP A 88 -18.11 -33.08 9.06
N GLN A 89 -18.47 -32.56 10.24
CA GLN A 89 -19.76 -32.80 10.90
C GLN A 89 -20.82 -31.75 10.56
N ALA A 90 -20.46 -30.70 9.82
CA ALA A 90 -21.31 -29.55 9.53
C ALA A 90 -21.90 -29.62 8.11
N GLY A 91 -23.06 -28.99 7.91
CA GLY A 91 -23.64 -28.85 6.58
C GLY A 91 -22.80 -27.93 5.67
N PRO A 92 -22.98 -27.95 4.34
CA PRO A 92 -22.20 -27.13 3.41
C PRO A 92 -22.25 -25.61 3.67
N ASN A 93 -23.29 -25.13 4.35
CA ASN A 93 -23.46 -23.72 4.70
C ASN A 93 -22.85 -23.34 6.06
N ASP A 94 -22.39 -24.32 6.83
CA ASP A 94 -21.89 -24.16 8.20
C ASP A 94 -20.38 -24.46 8.30
N GLN A 95 -19.70 -24.56 7.15
CA GLN A 95 -18.26 -24.79 7.08
C GLN A 95 -17.52 -23.47 7.24
N LEU A 96 -16.73 -23.37 8.30
CA LEU A 96 -15.92 -22.20 8.61
C LEU A 96 -14.44 -22.57 8.47
N VAL A 97 -13.76 -21.96 7.50
CA VAL A 97 -12.37 -22.26 7.16
C VAL A 97 -11.48 -21.13 7.62
N LEU A 98 -10.42 -21.46 8.36
CA LEU A 98 -9.45 -20.50 8.87
C LEU A 98 -8.18 -20.48 8.03
N ARG A 99 -7.57 -19.32 7.94
CA ARG A 99 -6.17 -19.13 7.54
C ARG A 99 -5.36 -18.74 8.75
N ILE A 100 -4.10 -19.17 8.79
CA ILE A 100 -3.21 -18.89 9.91
C ILE A 100 -1.84 -18.43 9.41
N GLY A 101 -1.35 -17.33 9.97
CA GLY A 101 -0.01 -16.80 9.75
C GLY A 101 0.80 -16.76 11.04
N VAL A 102 2.05 -17.24 11.02
CA VAL A 102 2.92 -17.24 12.21
C VAL A 102 4.26 -16.59 11.93
N ASN A 103 4.61 -15.58 12.72
CA ASN A 103 5.86 -14.84 12.60
C ASN A 103 6.61 -14.72 13.93
N LEU A 104 7.95 -14.75 13.89
CA LEU A 104 8.82 -14.47 15.04
C LEU A 104 9.48 -13.11 14.84
N GLY A 105 9.34 -12.21 15.80
CA GLY A 105 9.97 -10.89 15.68
C GLY A 105 9.79 -10.02 16.91
N ASP A 106 10.47 -8.87 16.89
CA ASP A 106 10.41 -7.90 17.98
C ASP A 106 9.06 -7.19 17.99
N VAL A 107 8.46 -7.15 19.17
CA VAL A 107 7.26 -6.39 19.46
C VAL A 107 7.51 -5.40 20.59
N VAL A 108 6.67 -4.38 20.63
CA VAL A 108 6.58 -3.41 21.71
C VAL A 108 5.32 -3.72 22.49
N GLU A 109 5.47 -4.00 23.79
CA GLU A 109 4.35 -4.20 24.70
C GLU A 109 3.73 -2.85 25.08
N SER A 110 2.40 -2.74 24.93
CA SER A 110 1.65 -1.52 25.26
C SER A 110 0.39 -1.91 26.04
N GLY A 111 0.54 -2.09 27.37
CA GLY A 111 -0.52 -2.64 28.20
C GLY A 111 -0.74 -4.12 27.86
N ASP A 112 -1.98 -4.50 27.58
CA ASP A 112 -2.30 -5.87 27.17
C ASP A 112 -2.10 -6.14 25.66
N ASP A 113 -1.80 -5.11 24.86
CA ASP A 113 -1.66 -5.22 23.39
C ASP A 113 -0.18 -5.28 22.95
N LEU A 114 0.05 -5.82 21.75
CA LEU A 114 1.37 -5.92 21.12
C LEU A 114 1.37 -5.18 19.80
N MET A 115 2.39 -4.35 19.60
CA MET A 115 2.54 -3.55 18.40
C MET A 115 3.91 -3.76 17.76
N GLY A 116 3.98 -3.62 16.44
CA GLY A 116 5.24 -3.64 15.71
C GLY A 116 5.14 -4.36 14.37
N ASP A 117 6.23 -4.33 13.62
CA ASP A 117 6.30 -4.94 12.30
C ASP A 117 6.00 -6.44 12.38
N ALA A 118 6.42 -7.12 13.45
CA ALA A 118 6.20 -8.55 13.63
C ALA A 118 4.71 -8.96 13.59
N VAL A 119 3.81 -8.08 14.05
CA VAL A 119 2.35 -8.29 13.99
C VAL A 119 1.85 -8.15 12.55
N ASN A 120 2.33 -7.12 11.84
CA ASN A 120 1.98 -6.90 10.43
C ASN A 120 2.47 -8.03 9.52
N VAL A 121 3.62 -8.64 9.83
CA VAL A 121 4.12 -9.83 9.12
C VAL A 121 3.22 -11.02 9.34
N ALA A 122 2.81 -11.30 10.58
CA ALA A 122 1.92 -12.42 10.88
C ALA A 122 0.61 -12.30 10.09
N ALA A 123 0.01 -11.11 10.06
CA ALA A 123 -1.18 -10.82 9.26
C ALA A 123 -0.97 -11.01 7.77
N ARG A 124 0.21 -10.65 7.26
CA ARG A 124 0.51 -10.89 5.85
C ARG A 124 0.65 -12.38 5.54
N LEU A 125 1.30 -13.14 6.42
CA LEU A 125 1.45 -14.58 6.27
C LEU A 125 0.09 -15.28 6.30
N GLU A 126 -0.82 -14.85 7.17
CA GLU A 126 -2.22 -15.31 7.18
C GLU A 126 -2.85 -15.07 5.80
N SER A 127 -2.74 -13.86 5.26
CA SER A 127 -3.45 -13.50 4.03
C SER A 127 -3.01 -14.28 2.78
N ILE A 128 -1.78 -14.81 2.79
CA ILE A 128 -1.23 -15.65 1.71
C ILE A 128 -1.39 -17.14 1.97
N ALA A 129 -1.84 -17.54 3.15
CA ALA A 129 -2.15 -18.92 3.44
C ALA A 129 -3.31 -19.40 2.55
N LYS A 130 -3.23 -20.66 2.14
CA LYS A 130 -4.39 -21.31 1.50
C LYS A 130 -5.51 -21.46 2.55
N PRO A 131 -6.79 -21.49 2.14
CA PRO A 131 -7.88 -21.85 3.04
C PRO A 131 -7.57 -23.16 3.79
N GLY A 132 -7.63 -23.15 5.12
CA GLY A 132 -7.28 -24.29 5.97
C GLY A 132 -5.78 -24.53 6.11
N GLY A 133 -4.95 -23.58 5.65
CA GLY A 133 -3.50 -23.66 5.62
C GLY A 133 -2.83 -22.81 6.69
N ILE A 134 -1.53 -23.08 6.89
CA ILE A 134 -0.66 -22.35 7.82
C ILE A 134 0.55 -21.85 7.03
N CYS A 135 0.82 -20.55 7.12
CA CYS A 135 2.02 -19.93 6.57
C CYS A 135 2.90 -19.38 7.69
N VAL A 136 4.21 -19.60 7.58
CA VAL A 136 5.19 -19.20 8.59
C VAL A 136 6.34 -18.42 7.97
N SER A 137 6.91 -17.47 8.72
CA SER A 137 8.16 -16.81 8.33
C SER A 137 9.35 -17.77 8.36
N ALA A 138 10.43 -17.45 7.64
CA ALA A 138 11.70 -18.18 7.74
C ALA A 138 12.22 -18.28 9.18
N ALA A 139 12.12 -17.20 9.96
CA ALA A 139 12.54 -17.20 11.36
C ALA A 139 11.75 -18.22 12.23
N VAL A 140 10.48 -18.48 11.92
CA VAL A 140 9.70 -19.54 12.58
C VAL A 140 10.08 -20.90 12.02
N TYR A 141 10.23 -21.02 10.70
CA TYR A 141 10.61 -22.26 10.02
C TYR A 141 11.92 -22.82 10.55
N GLU A 142 12.97 -22.00 10.63
CA GLU A 142 14.29 -22.37 11.19
C GLU A 142 14.19 -22.87 12.65
N GLN A 143 13.21 -22.38 13.42
CA GLN A 143 13.03 -22.79 14.82
C GLN A 143 12.25 -24.09 14.97
N ILE A 144 11.44 -24.48 13.98
CA ILE A 144 10.65 -25.72 14.01
C ILE A 144 11.26 -26.85 13.19
N GLU A 145 12.17 -26.54 12.26
CA GLU A 145 12.89 -27.52 11.45
C GLU A 145 13.60 -28.54 12.36
N GLY A 146 13.38 -29.83 12.11
CA GLY A 146 13.91 -30.92 12.93
C GLY A 146 13.22 -31.15 14.29
N LYS A 147 12.27 -30.30 14.70
CA LYS A 147 11.50 -30.45 15.96
C LYS A 147 10.06 -30.90 15.76
N LEU A 148 9.48 -30.61 14.59
CA LEU A 148 8.15 -31.06 14.18
C LEU A 148 8.26 -31.83 12.86
N THR A 149 7.57 -32.98 12.77
CA THR A 149 7.52 -33.80 11.55
C THR A 149 6.50 -33.23 10.57
N LEU A 150 6.84 -32.09 9.94
CA LEU A 150 5.98 -31.37 9.01
C LEU A 150 6.66 -31.21 7.65
N GLY A 151 5.88 -31.28 6.58
CA GLY A 151 6.36 -30.81 5.28
C GLY A 151 6.28 -29.28 5.22
N ALA A 152 7.17 -28.67 4.45
CA ALA A 152 7.14 -27.23 4.19
C ALA A 152 7.40 -26.97 2.72
N GLU A 153 6.53 -26.16 2.13
CA GLU A 153 6.69 -25.63 0.78
C GLU A 153 7.24 -24.22 0.86
N ASP A 154 8.39 -24.02 0.24
CA ASP A 154 9.01 -22.71 0.13
C ASP A 154 8.20 -21.81 -0.83
N LEU A 155 7.69 -20.70 -0.31
CA LEU A 155 6.96 -19.68 -1.09
C LEU A 155 7.87 -18.55 -1.58
N GLY A 156 9.15 -18.56 -1.20
CA GLY A 156 10.13 -17.54 -1.51
C GLY A 156 9.87 -16.22 -0.78
N GLU A 157 10.49 -15.17 -1.30
CA GLU A 157 10.42 -13.82 -0.76
C GLU A 157 9.03 -13.18 -0.97
N GLN A 158 8.39 -12.82 0.13
CA GLN A 158 7.09 -12.16 0.16
C GLN A 158 7.26 -10.70 0.58
N HIS A 159 6.83 -9.79 -0.28
CA HIS A 159 6.81 -8.37 0.06
C HIS A 159 5.56 -8.04 0.88
N VAL A 160 5.79 -7.41 2.03
CA VAL A 160 4.73 -6.92 2.93
C VAL A 160 4.66 -5.41 2.82
N LYS A 161 3.44 -4.87 2.74
CA LYS A 161 3.21 -3.42 2.75
C LYS A 161 3.81 -2.84 4.03
N ASN A 162 4.59 -1.77 3.90
CA ASN A 162 5.27 -1.06 5.00
C ASN A 162 6.47 -1.78 5.64
N ILE A 163 6.97 -2.89 5.06
CA ILE A 163 8.23 -3.51 5.51
C ILE A 163 9.24 -3.46 4.36
N PRO A 164 10.40 -2.79 4.54
CA PRO A 164 11.36 -2.56 3.46
C PRO A 164 12.10 -3.84 3.01
N ARG A 165 12.15 -4.86 3.88
CA ARG A 165 12.73 -6.17 3.57
C ARG A 165 11.64 -7.14 3.11
N ALA A 166 11.92 -7.90 2.06
CA ALA A 166 11.12 -9.06 1.74
C ALA A 166 11.24 -10.10 2.87
N ILE A 167 10.17 -10.87 3.05
CA ILE A 167 10.08 -11.88 4.09
C ILE A 167 9.91 -13.22 3.41
N HIS A 168 10.93 -14.06 3.53
CA HIS A 168 10.87 -15.42 3.08
C HIS A 168 9.82 -16.20 3.89
N ALA A 169 8.85 -16.80 3.20
CA ALA A 169 7.73 -17.51 3.80
C ALA A 169 7.68 -18.99 3.39
N TYR A 170 7.16 -19.82 4.28
CA TYR A 170 6.92 -21.25 4.06
C TYR A 170 5.46 -21.58 4.32
N ARG A 171 4.89 -22.48 3.52
CA ARG A 171 3.59 -23.08 3.81
C ARG A 171 3.79 -24.45 4.44
N LEU A 172 3.18 -24.68 5.60
CA LEU A 172 3.24 -25.98 6.26
C LEU A 172 2.24 -26.94 5.64
N THR A 173 2.65 -28.19 5.45
CA THR A 173 1.80 -29.29 4.98
C THR A 173 1.77 -30.41 6.01
N LEU A 174 0.55 -30.79 6.42
CA LEU A 174 0.30 -31.97 7.24
C LEU A 174 0.58 -33.23 6.40
N GLY A 175 1.54 -34.05 6.83
CA GLY A 175 2.03 -35.21 6.08
C GLY A 175 3.40 -34.94 5.47
N GLY A 176 4.44 -35.34 6.20
CA GLY A 176 5.82 -35.12 5.80
C GLY A 176 6.19 -35.86 4.50
N ALA A 177 6.58 -35.08 3.50
CA ALA A 177 7.69 -35.45 2.62
C ALA A 177 8.75 -34.35 2.78
N PRO A 178 10.05 -34.71 2.86
CA PRO A 178 11.13 -33.73 2.96
C PRO A 178 11.09 -32.79 1.76
N VAL A 179 11.47 -31.54 2.00
CA VAL A 179 11.49 -30.43 1.05
C VAL A 179 12.03 -30.89 -0.31
N VAL A 180 11.14 -31.06 -1.29
CA VAL A 180 11.55 -30.99 -2.69
C VAL A 180 11.77 -29.51 -2.94
N ALA A 181 13.01 -29.06 -2.79
CA ALA A 181 13.42 -27.77 -3.32
C ALA A 181 12.94 -27.74 -4.77
N ALA A 182 11.99 -26.85 -5.08
CA ALA A 182 11.59 -26.64 -6.46
C ALA A 182 12.90 -26.31 -7.20
N PRO A 183 13.29 -27.10 -8.21
CA PRO A 183 14.52 -26.82 -8.92
C PRO A 183 14.39 -25.40 -9.46
N PRO A 184 15.46 -24.56 -9.37
CA PRO A 184 15.38 -23.19 -9.86
C PRO A 184 14.86 -23.27 -11.28
N ALA A 185 13.68 -22.68 -11.51
CA ALA A 185 12.98 -22.75 -12.78
C ALA A 185 13.96 -22.26 -13.84
N ASN A 186 14.58 -23.20 -14.54
CA ASN A 186 15.65 -22.92 -15.46
C ASN A 186 14.99 -22.29 -16.69
N ARG A 187 14.80 -20.98 -16.64
CA ARG A 187 14.23 -20.13 -17.69
C ARG A 187 14.97 -20.32 -19.02
N ARG A 188 16.11 -21.01 -19.07
CA ARG A 188 16.88 -21.34 -20.28
C ARG A 188 16.33 -22.52 -21.10
N LYS A 189 15.51 -23.43 -20.55
CA LYS A 189 14.92 -24.55 -21.33
C LYS A 189 13.60 -24.18 -22.01
N ALA A 190 12.76 -23.37 -21.38
CA ALA A 190 11.50 -22.89 -21.96
C ALA A 190 11.72 -21.98 -23.19
N THR A 191 12.81 -21.20 -23.21
CA THR A 191 13.16 -20.36 -24.37
C THR A 191 13.59 -21.17 -25.58
N ARG A 192 14.27 -22.32 -25.41
CA ARG A 192 14.69 -23.16 -26.54
C ARG A 192 13.52 -23.86 -27.22
N LEU A 193 12.53 -24.34 -26.47
CA LEU A 193 11.33 -24.94 -27.05
C LEU A 193 10.43 -23.90 -27.75
N ALA A 194 10.31 -22.70 -27.16
CA ALA A 194 9.57 -21.59 -27.76
C ALA A 194 10.24 -21.04 -29.03
N ILE A 195 11.58 -21.02 -29.09
CA ILE A 195 12.32 -20.66 -30.31
C ILE A 195 12.14 -21.72 -31.41
N ILE A 196 12.14 -23.02 -31.07
CA ILE A 196 11.93 -24.10 -32.05
C ILE A 196 10.48 -24.09 -32.58
N LEU A 197 9.49 -23.91 -31.71
CA LEU A 197 8.08 -23.80 -32.11
C LEU A 197 7.80 -22.50 -32.89
N GLY A 198 8.43 -21.39 -32.51
CA GLY A 198 8.37 -20.13 -33.25
C GLY A 198 9.00 -20.21 -34.64
N ALA A 199 10.16 -20.88 -34.77
CA ALA A 199 10.81 -21.11 -36.06
C ALA A 199 9.96 -22.01 -36.98
N ALA A 200 9.33 -23.06 -36.45
CA ALA A 200 8.41 -23.91 -37.21
C ALA A 200 7.17 -23.14 -37.71
N ALA A 201 6.61 -22.25 -36.88
CA ALA A 201 5.49 -21.40 -37.29
C ALA A 201 5.87 -20.40 -38.40
N VAL A 202 7.06 -19.81 -38.34
CA VAL A 202 7.56 -18.89 -39.40
C VAL A 202 7.79 -19.64 -40.71
N VAL A 203 8.35 -20.85 -40.67
CA VAL A 203 8.52 -21.69 -41.87
C VAL A 203 7.17 -22.09 -42.48
N ALA A 204 6.17 -22.42 -41.65
CA ALA A 204 4.83 -22.72 -42.13
C ALA A 204 4.15 -21.50 -42.78
N VAL A 205 4.28 -20.31 -42.19
CA VAL A 205 3.73 -19.08 -42.76
C VAL A 205 4.43 -18.71 -44.06
N LEU A 206 5.75 -18.86 -44.16
CA LEU A 206 6.49 -18.61 -45.41
C LEU A 206 6.16 -19.64 -46.50
N ALA A 207 5.91 -20.90 -46.14
CA ALA A 207 5.46 -21.92 -47.08
C ALA A 207 4.05 -21.62 -47.60
N ILE A 208 3.13 -21.21 -46.72
CA ILE A 208 1.76 -20.81 -47.09
C ILE A 208 1.80 -19.55 -47.97
N ALA A 209 2.61 -18.54 -47.62
CA ALA A 209 2.79 -17.34 -48.43
C ALA A 209 3.44 -17.65 -49.79
N GLY A 210 4.40 -18.58 -49.85
CA GLY A 210 5.03 -19.03 -51.09
C GLY A 210 4.05 -19.75 -52.02
N VAL A 211 3.20 -20.61 -51.48
CA VAL A 211 2.13 -21.28 -52.24
C VAL A 211 1.09 -20.27 -52.73
N TRP A 212 0.75 -19.26 -51.93
CA TRP A 212 -0.18 -18.20 -52.31
C TRP A 212 0.37 -17.31 -53.43
N LEU A 213 1.65 -16.91 -53.35
CA LEU A 213 2.35 -16.15 -54.40
C LEU A 213 2.51 -16.93 -55.72
N LEU A 214 2.69 -18.26 -55.64
CA LEU A 214 2.71 -19.12 -56.82
C LEU A 214 1.30 -19.26 -57.43
N HIS A 215 0.26 -19.28 -56.59
CA HIS A 215 -1.13 -19.34 -57.04
C HIS A 215 -1.60 -18.04 -57.73
N GLU A 216 -1.21 -16.87 -57.21
CA GLU A 216 -1.49 -15.57 -57.85
C GLU A 216 -0.76 -15.42 -59.20
N ARG A 217 0.48 -15.92 -59.32
CA ARG A 217 1.19 -15.92 -60.61
C ARG A 217 0.55 -16.81 -61.67
N SER A 218 -0.20 -17.84 -61.27
CA SER A 218 -0.98 -18.68 -62.18
C SER A 218 -2.34 -18.09 -62.59
N GLN A 219 -2.75 -16.95 -62.02
CA GLN A 219 -4.01 -16.27 -62.34
C GLN A 219 -3.81 -14.90 -63.01
N VAL A 220 -2.76 -14.73 -63.82
CA VAL A 220 -2.69 -13.58 -64.75
C VAL A 220 -3.44 -13.95 -66.03
N PRO A 221 -4.64 -13.37 -66.30
CA PRO A 221 -5.30 -13.53 -67.58
C PRO A 221 -4.49 -12.86 -68.70
N ALA A 222 -4.34 -13.60 -69.80
CA ALA A 222 -3.74 -13.15 -71.04
C ALA A 222 -4.62 -12.11 -71.74
N SER A 223 -4.53 -10.84 -71.35
CA SER A 223 -5.10 -9.74 -72.15
C SER A 223 -4.39 -8.42 -71.87
N ALA A 224 -3.12 -8.34 -72.26
CA ALA A 224 -2.45 -7.08 -72.56
C ALA A 224 -1.20 -7.35 -73.44
N ARG A 225 -1.43 -7.85 -74.66
CA ARG A 225 -0.43 -7.85 -75.74
C ARG A 225 -1.10 -7.37 -77.02
N VAL A 226 -1.28 -6.07 -77.18
CA VAL A 226 -1.34 -5.39 -78.49
C VAL A 226 -0.90 -3.94 -78.28
N ALA A 227 -0.16 -3.41 -79.27
CA ALA A 227 0.44 -2.07 -79.38
C ALA A 227 1.77 -1.94 -78.61
N GLN A 228 2.95 -1.80 -79.24
CA GLN A 228 3.28 -1.46 -80.62
C GLN A 228 4.66 -2.03 -80.94
N ALA A 229 4.76 -2.69 -82.09
CA ALA A 229 6.01 -2.85 -82.82
C ALA A 229 6.38 -1.52 -83.47
N SER A 230 7.64 -1.11 -83.42
CA SER A 230 8.34 -0.56 -84.60
C SER A 230 9.84 -0.37 -84.35
N ALA A 231 10.61 -1.05 -85.20
CA ALA A 231 11.87 -0.64 -85.81
C ALA A 231 13.19 -0.54 -85.01
N ALA A 232 14.05 -1.52 -85.32
CA ALA A 232 15.41 -1.35 -85.85
C ALA A 232 16.55 -0.91 -84.91
N ALA A 233 17.46 -1.85 -84.66
CA ALA A 233 18.91 -1.59 -84.56
C ALA A 233 19.52 -1.64 -85.98
N PRO A 234 20.82 -1.35 -86.22
CA PRO A 234 21.86 -0.74 -85.37
C PRO A 234 22.57 0.44 -86.09
N VAL A 235 23.62 1.04 -85.48
CA VAL A 235 24.96 1.28 -86.09
C VAL A 235 25.81 2.19 -85.16
N ALA A 236 26.95 1.61 -84.76
CA ALA A 236 28.28 2.16 -84.46
C ALA A 236 28.50 3.66 -84.19
N SER A 237 29.27 3.98 -83.13
CA SER A 237 30.73 4.25 -83.22
C SER A 237 31.28 5.01 -82.01
N ALA A 238 32.57 4.75 -81.73
CA ALA A 238 33.58 5.64 -81.12
C ALA A 238 33.88 5.57 -79.60
N THR A 239 34.81 4.65 -79.25
CA THR A 239 36.16 4.83 -78.60
C THR A 239 36.41 5.76 -77.36
N PRO A 240 37.51 5.54 -76.59
CA PRO A 240 37.57 5.61 -75.11
C PRO A 240 38.51 6.73 -74.60
N PRO A 241 38.84 6.79 -73.28
CA PRO A 241 40.14 6.24 -72.81
C PRO A 241 40.05 5.59 -71.41
N THR A 242 40.64 4.41 -71.19
CA THR A 242 42.00 4.13 -70.67
C THR A 242 42.25 4.56 -69.20
N PRO A 243 42.59 3.59 -68.32
CA PRO A 243 42.91 3.79 -66.89
C PRO A 243 44.43 3.78 -66.62
N ALA A 244 44.87 4.34 -65.48
CA ALA A 244 46.12 4.04 -64.75
C ALA A 244 46.35 5.07 -63.62
N PRO A 245 47.25 4.83 -62.64
CA PRO A 245 47.53 3.60 -61.89
C PRO A 245 47.76 3.90 -60.37
N PRO A 246 48.06 2.90 -59.52
CA PRO A 246 48.22 3.06 -58.08
C PRO A 246 49.68 3.39 -57.69
N ALA A 247 49.88 3.91 -56.49
CA ALA A 247 51.19 3.96 -55.85
C ALA A 247 51.08 3.57 -54.37
N ALA A 248 52.00 2.69 -53.97
CA ALA A 248 52.11 1.97 -52.72
C ALA A 248 52.94 2.78 -51.66
N PRO A 249 53.17 2.23 -50.45
CA PRO A 249 53.44 2.94 -49.18
C PRO A 249 54.96 3.22 -48.97
N PRO A 250 55.45 3.83 -47.86
CA PRO A 250 55.49 3.33 -46.45
C PRO A 250 55.20 4.49 -45.44
N ALA A 251 55.21 4.40 -44.10
CA ALA A 251 56.08 3.68 -43.19
C ALA A 251 55.47 3.54 -41.79
N THR A 252 55.97 2.50 -41.14
CA THR A 252 55.89 2.10 -39.73
C THR A 252 56.26 3.19 -38.73
N ALA A 253 55.45 3.34 -37.67
CA ALA A 253 55.89 3.82 -36.36
C ALA A 253 55.16 3.03 -35.25
N ALA A 254 55.93 2.64 -34.24
CA ALA A 254 55.62 1.72 -33.15
C ALA A 254 54.75 2.40 -32.04
N PRO A 255 54.32 1.65 -30.99
CA PRO A 255 53.08 1.92 -30.26
C PRO A 255 53.24 2.91 -29.10
N ALA A 256 52.24 3.75 -28.90
CA ALA A 256 52.10 4.57 -27.69
C ALA A 256 51.38 3.77 -26.58
N ALA A 257 51.96 3.84 -25.39
CA ALA A 257 51.64 3.08 -24.20
C ALA A 257 50.22 3.32 -23.65
N ALA A 258 49.68 2.27 -23.03
CA ALA A 258 48.44 2.27 -22.27
C ALA A 258 48.49 3.25 -21.08
N PRO A 259 47.36 3.89 -20.72
CA PRO A 259 47.29 4.67 -19.49
C PRO A 259 47.31 3.75 -18.25
N PRO A 260 47.86 4.20 -17.11
CA PRO A 260 47.94 3.40 -15.90
C PRO A 260 46.55 3.17 -15.28
N PRO A 261 46.37 2.07 -14.52
CA PRO A 261 45.11 1.79 -13.84
C PRO A 261 44.83 2.84 -12.75
N PRO A 262 43.56 3.16 -12.47
CA PRO A 262 43.21 4.04 -11.36
C PRO A 262 43.62 3.40 -10.04
N VAL A 263 44.30 4.20 -9.22
CA VAL A 263 44.67 3.89 -7.84
C VAL A 263 43.40 3.58 -7.04
N ALA A 264 43.40 2.45 -6.34
CA ALA A 264 42.32 2.05 -5.46
C ALA A 264 42.09 3.09 -4.36
N SER A 265 40.91 3.71 -4.34
CA SER A 265 40.41 4.43 -3.17
C SER A 265 40.22 3.42 -2.03
N PRO A 266 40.58 3.77 -0.77
CA PRO A 266 40.30 2.90 0.37
C PRO A 266 38.78 2.65 0.48
N PRO A 267 38.37 1.47 0.97
CA PRO A 267 36.96 1.15 1.12
C PRO A 267 36.29 2.22 1.98
N ALA A 268 35.19 2.78 1.47
CA ALA A 268 34.33 3.66 2.23
C ALA A 268 34.00 2.97 3.56
N ALA A 269 34.25 3.67 4.66
CA ALA A 269 33.87 3.22 5.98
C ALA A 269 32.38 2.82 5.95
N ILE A 270 32.10 1.63 6.46
CA ILE A 270 30.73 1.17 6.72
C ILE A 270 30.03 2.31 7.46
N PRO A 271 28.90 2.85 6.96
CA PRO A 271 28.15 3.83 7.73
C PRO A 271 27.78 3.16 9.04
N THR A 272 28.30 3.70 10.13
CA THR A 272 27.91 3.35 11.50
C THR A 272 26.38 3.27 11.52
N PRO A 273 25.77 2.20 12.05
CA PRO A 273 24.32 2.13 12.13
C PRO A 273 23.84 3.42 12.77
N ALA A 274 22.96 4.12 12.06
CA ALA A 274 22.37 5.36 12.53
C ALA A 274 21.91 5.10 13.97
N ALA A 275 22.45 5.89 14.90
CA ALA A 275 22.09 5.80 16.29
C ALA A 275 20.57 5.74 16.39
N ALA A 276 20.09 4.84 17.25
CA ALA A 276 18.66 4.77 17.58
C ALA A 276 18.11 6.19 17.75
N PRO A 277 16.92 6.49 17.21
CA PRO A 277 16.36 7.84 17.31
C PRO A 277 16.43 8.28 18.78
N PRO A 278 16.91 9.52 19.05
CA PRO A 278 17.09 9.98 20.41
C PRO A 278 15.77 9.80 21.17
N VAL A 279 15.86 9.24 22.38
CA VAL A 279 14.76 9.09 23.33
C VAL A 279 13.98 10.40 23.32
N SER A 280 12.75 10.35 22.81
CA SER A 280 11.92 11.53 22.60
C SER A 280 11.78 12.25 23.93
N THR A 281 12.35 13.45 24.04
CA THR A 281 12.11 14.36 25.15
C THR A 281 10.59 14.50 25.31
N PRO A 282 10.01 14.35 26.51
CA PRO A 282 8.57 14.49 26.71
C PRO A 282 8.12 15.84 26.15
N GLN A 283 7.26 15.82 25.13
CA GLN A 283 6.84 17.06 24.46
C GLN A 283 5.99 17.89 25.44
N PRO A 284 6.24 19.20 25.57
CA PRO A 284 5.41 20.07 26.37
C PRO A 284 4.01 20.15 25.77
N TYR A 285 3.01 20.25 26.62
CA TYR A 285 1.64 20.45 26.19
C TYR A 285 1.45 21.83 25.57
N VAL A 286 0.93 21.87 24.34
CA VAL A 286 0.50 23.08 23.63
C VAL A 286 -0.94 22.88 23.15
N ALA A 287 -1.85 23.77 23.54
CA ALA A 287 -3.28 23.64 23.27
C ALA A 287 -3.60 23.57 21.77
N SER A 288 -2.93 24.38 20.94
CA SER A 288 -3.13 24.44 19.49
C SER A 288 -2.56 23.23 18.73
N GLU A 289 -1.71 22.42 19.36
CA GLU A 289 -1.13 21.23 18.77
C GLU A 289 -1.95 19.96 19.02
N VAL A 290 -2.98 20.03 19.89
CA VAL A 290 -3.85 18.88 20.18
C VAL A 290 -4.64 18.51 18.91
N PRO A 291 -4.47 17.27 18.38
CA PRO A 291 -5.08 16.89 17.13
C PRO A 291 -6.60 16.68 17.27
N PHE A 292 -7.31 16.68 16.14
CA PHE A 292 -8.74 16.35 16.01
C PHE A 292 -9.74 17.31 16.68
N VAL A 293 -9.30 18.16 17.61
CA VAL A 293 -10.17 19.08 18.35
C VAL A 293 -10.64 20.22 17.45
N PRO A 294 -11.95 20.49 17.36
CA PRO A 294 -12.48 21.64 16.64
C PRO A 294 -12.13 22.95 17.34
N GLN A 295 -11.83 23.98 16.54
CA GLN A 295 -11.36 25.29 16.99
C GLN A 295 -12.22 25.90 18.10
N TRP A 296 -13.55 25.78 18.02
CA TRP A 296 -14.46 26.30 19.06
C TRP A 296 -14.31 25.65 20.44
N ARG A 297 -13.63 24.50 20.53
CA ARG A 297 -13.30 23.83 21.81
C ARG A 297 -11.87 24.09 22.28
N GLU A 298 -11.06 24.82 21.50
CA GLU A 298 -9.66 25.11 21.82
C GLU A 298 -9.51 25.88 23.13
N ARG A 299 -10.44 26.77 23.46
CA ARG A 299 -10.46 27.47 24.76
C ARG A 299 -10.40 26.51 25.95
N ARG A 300 -11.09 25.36 25.87
CA ARG A 300 -11.06 24.36 26.95
C ARG A 300 -9.68 23.72 27.10
N LEU A 301 -8.95 23.56 26.01
CA LEU A 301 -7.58 23.07 26.00
C LEU A 301 -6.61 24.09 26.62
N GLU A 302 -6.80 25.38 26.33
CA GLU A 302 -6.04 26.45 27.00
C GLU A 302 -6.27 26.46 28.51
N ASP A 303 -7.54 26.31 28.94
CA ASP A 303 -7.89 26.23 30.37
C ASP A 303 -7.20 25.04 31.04
N TYR A 304 -7.13 23.88 30.36
CA TYR A 304 -6.34 22.75 30.83
C TYR A 304 -4.87 23.10 30.96
N GLY A 305 -4.26 23.76 29.97
CA GLY A 305 -2.85 24.17 30.04
C GLY A 305 -2.53 25.05 31.26
N LYS A 306 -3.46 25.93 31.64
CA LYS A 306 -3.35 26.86 32.79
C LYS A 306 -3.68 26.22 34.14
N ALA A 307 -4.39 25.10 34.17
CA ALA A 307 -4.78 24.44 35.41
C ALA A 307 -3.55 23.93 36.20
N GLU A 308 -3.71 23.78 37.51
CA GLU A 308 -2.69 23.21 38.41
C GLU A 308 -2.30 21.77 38.00
N ASN A 309 -1.21 21.26 38.56
CA ASN A 309 -0.76 19.89 38.31
C ASN A 309 -1.78 18.86 38.84
N ASP A 310 -1.54 17.57 38.61
CA ASP A 310 -2.52 16.50 38.88
C ASP A 310 -3.78 16.62 38.00
N LYS A 311 -3.51 16.71 36.70
CA LYS A 311 -4.50 16.81 35.63
C LYS A 311 -4.19 15.85 34.48
N ALA A 312 -5.22 15.43 33.76
CA ALA A 312 -5.06 14.61 32.56
C ALA A 312 -6.09 15.00 31.49
N LEU A 313 -5.72 14.83 30.23
CA LEU A 313 -6.55 15.07 29.05
C LEU A 313 -6.63 13.76 28.27
N ALA A 314 -7.85 13.27 28.06
CA ALA A 314 -8.14 12.15 27.19
C ALA A 314 -8.87 12.63 25.93
N ILE A 315 -8.57 12.02 24.78
CA ILE A 315 -9.13 12.38 23.47
C ILE A 315 -9.27 11.15 22.57
N ASN A 316 -10.19 11.19 21.61
CA ASN A 316 -10.28 10.22 20.52
C ASN A 316 -10.11 10.87 19.14
N VAL A 317 -10.04 10.04 18.09
CA VAL A 317 -9.78 10.50 16.71
C VAL A 317 -10.90 11.34 16.10
N ARG A 318 -12.10 11.36 16.70
CA ARG A 318 -13.23 12.22 16.28
C ARG A 318 -13.14 13.63 16.88
N GLY A 319 -12.23 13.86 17.83
CA GLY A 319 -12.12 15.11 18.56
C GLY A 319 -13.03 15.20 19.78
N TRP A 320 -13.60 14.08 20.24
CA TRP A 320 -14.19 14.00 21.58
C TRP A 320 -13.07 13.96 22.61
N PHE A 321 -13.15 14.80 23.63
CA PHE A 321 -12.16 14.88 24.69
C PHE A 321 -12.80 15.23 26.02
N ALA A 322 -12.14 14.80 27.10
CA ALA A 322 -12.46 15.19 28.47
C ALA A 322 -11.17 15.45 29.26
N MET A 323 -11.31 16.26 30.31
CA MET A 323 -10.19 16.74 31.12
C MET A 323 -10.55 16.57 32.58
N ALA A 324 -9.64 15.98 33.35
CA ALA A 324 -9.70 15.95 34.80
C ALA A 324 -8.65 16.92 35.33
N THR A 325 -9.05 17.86 36.18
CA THR A 325 -8.16 18.87 36.80
C THR A 325 -8.44 18.91 38.29
N ARG A 326 -7.46 19.37 39.09
CA ARG A 326 -7.57 19.41 40.57
C ARG A 326 -7.84 18.04 41.18
N MET A 327 -7.16 17.01 40.66
CA MET A 327 -7.30 15.64 41.15
C MET A 327 -6.30 15.39 42.29
N LEU A 328 -6.57 14.36 43.09
CA LEU A 328 -5.71 13.98 44.21
C LEU A 328 -4.31 13.53 43.75
N ASP A 329 -4.26 12.83 42.61
CA ASP A 329 -3.03 12.34 42.01
C ASP A 329 -3.20 12.12 40.50
N GLU A 330 -2.07 11.86 39.83
CA GLU A 330 -1.98 11.59 38.40
C GLU A 330 -2.85 10.39 37.95
N THR A 331 -2.93 9.34 38.77
CA THR A 331 -3.65 8.10 38.43
C THR A 331 -5.15 8.34 38.41
N ALA A 332 -5.66 9.07 39.41
CA ALA A 332 -7.04 9.51 39.49
C ALA A 332 -7.38 10.43 38.32
N ALA A 333 -6.48 11.35 37.95
CA ALA A 333 -6.67 12.21 36.79
C ALA A 333 -6.79 11.42 35.48
N ARG A 334 -5.86 10.48 35.22
CA ARG A 334 -5.89 9.61 34.04
C ARG A 334 -7.20 8.84 33.95
N ARG A 335 -7.57 8.15 35.04
CA ARG A 335 -8.80 7.34 35.10
C ARG A 335 -10.03 8.19 34.81
N ARG A 336 -10.16 9.34 35.50
CA ARG A 336 -11.31 10.22 35.36
C ARG A 336 -11.42 10.81 33.96
N ALA A 337 -10.32 11.27 33.38
CA ALA A 337 -10.32 11.82 32.03
C ALA A 337 -10.76 10.78 30.98
N LEU A 338 -10.29 9.52 31.10
CA LEU A 338 -10.69 8.44 30.22
C LEU A 338 -12.16 8.06 30.37
N GLU A 339 -12.63 7.88 31.60
CA GLU A 339 -14.03 7.55 31.89
C GLU A 339 -14.97 8.63 31.34
N ASP A 340 -14.70 9.90 31.65
CA ASP A 340 -15.52 11.02 31.17
C ASP A 340 -15.48 11.12 29.63
N CYS A 341 -14.33 10.87 29.00
CA CYS A 341 -14.22 10.90 27.54
C CYS A 341 -14.99 9.74 26.88
N ASN A 342 -14.83 8.52 27.37
CA ASN A 342 -15.55 7.36 26.82
C ASN A 342 -17.07 7.50 27.03
N ALA A 343 -17.51 8.01 28.18
CA ALA A 343 -18.92 8.30 28.44
C ALA A 343 -19.49 9.37 27.47
N LEU A 344 -18.69 10.36 27.04
CA LEU A 344 -19.08 11.28 25.98
C LEU A 344 -19.24 10.55 24.64
N VAL A 345 -18.30 9.66 24.29
CA VAL A 345 -18.35 8.90 23.03
C VAL A 345 -19.57 7.98 23.00
N GLU A 346 -19.83 7.23 24.06
CA GLU A 346 -20.98 6.33 24.18
C GLU A 346 -22.32 7.06 24.05
N ARG A 347 -22.40 8.31 24.53
CA ARG A 347 -23.62 9.11 24.42
C ARG A 347 -23.83 9.71 23.03
N GLU A 348 -22.76 10.18 22.39
CA GLU A 348 -22.85 11.01 21.17
C GLU A 348 -22.62 10.20 19.88
N VAL A 349 -21.99 9.03 19.97
CA VAL A 349 -21.64 8.19 18.81
C VAL A 349 -22.54 6.95 18.78
N GLN A 350 -23.52 6.95 17.87
CA GLN A 350 -24.52 5.89 17.75
C GLN A 350 -23.91 4.49 17.48
N VAL A 351 -22.83 4.43 16.71
CA VAL A 351 -22.09 3.18 16.44
C VAL A 351 -20.60 3.45 16.67
N SER A 352 -20.13 3.07 17.85
CA SER A 352 -18.72 3.21 18.24
C SER A 352 -17.87 2.12 17.60
N ARG A 353 -16.71 2.50 17.05
CA ARG A 353 -15.70 1.58 16.50
C ARG A 353 -14.47 1.53 17.40
N GLU A 354 -13.57 0.57 17.16
CA GLU A 354 -12.34 0.43 17.97
C GLU A 354 -11.53 1.75 18.03
N PHE A 355 -11.41 2.46 16.90
CA PHE A 355 -10.70 3.74 16.82
C PHE A 355 -11.43 4.91 17.50
N ASP A 356 -12.69 4.72 17.93
CA ASP A 356 -13.46 5.75 18.64
C ASP A 356 -13.17 5.76 20.15
N ARG A 357 -12.40 4.79 20.66
CA ARG A 357 -11.97 4.76 22.07
C ARG A 357 -11.10 5.96 22.41
N CYS A 358 -11.35 6.56 23.57
CA CYS A 358 -10.49 7.62 24.07
C CYS A 358 -9.17 7.05 24.60
N VAL A 359 -8.09 7.79 24.39
CA VAL A 359 -6.78 7.53 24.98
C VAL A 359 -6.27 8.78 25.69
N ILE A 360 -5.31 8.60 26.60
CA ILE A 360 -4.65 9.74 27.25
C ILE A 360 -3.74 10.46 26.25
N TYR A 361 -3.94 11.76 26.09
CA TYR A 361 -3.07 12.63 25.30
C TYR A 361 -2.03 13.33 26.15
N ALA A 362 -2.43 13.91 27.29
CA ALA A 362 -1.53 14.65 28.15
C ALA A 362 -1.81 14.38 29.63
N VAL A 363 -0.76 14.46 30.41
CA VAL A 363 -0.78 14.32 31.86
C VAL A 363 0.13 15.39 32.48
N GLY A 364 -0.41 16.16 33.41
CA GLY A 364 0.18 17.45 33.78
C GLY A 364 0.27 18.35 32.55
N ASN A 365 1.47 18.88 32.26
CA ASN A 365 1.77 19.62 31.03
C ASN A 365 2.69 18.84 30.08
N LYS A 366 2.64 17.50 30.13
CA LYS A 366 3.44 16.62 29.27
C LYS A 366 2.53 15.82 28.36
N VAL A 367 2.84 15.81 27.07
CA VAL A 367 2.17 14.95 26.09
C VAL A 367 2.69 13.52 26.31
N VAL A 368 1.75 12.59 26.51
CA VAL A 368 1.98 11.14 26.66
C VAL A 368 1.22 10.33 25.60
N TRP A 369 0.83 11.01 24.52
CA TRP A 369 0.11 10.44 23.40
C TRP A 369 0.88 9.23 22.82
N PRO A 370 0.27 8.02 22.79
CA PRO A 370 0.99 6.80 22.43
C PRO A 370 1.14 6.61 20.91
N TYR A 371 0.37 7.36 20.11
CA TYR A 371 0.37 7.21 18.66
C TYR A 371 1.33 8.18 17.98
N ARG A 372 1.74 7.86 16.76
CA ARG A 372 2.38 8.85 15.89
C ARG A 372 1.40 9.98 15.61
N LEU A 373 1.94 11.19 15.39
CA LEU A 373 1.11 12.29 14.88
C LEU A 373 0.46 11.87 13.55
N PRO A 374 -0.78 12.31 13.28
CA PRO A 374 -1.46 11.95 12.06
C PRO A 374 -0.62 12.31 10.82
N PRO A 375 -0.42 11.39 9.87
CA PRO A 375 0.23 11.71 8.61
C PRO A 375 -0.65 12.69 7.81
N MET A 376 -0.07 13.84 7.47
CA MET A 376 -0.74 14.92 6.76
C MET A 376 -0.15 15.11 5.35
N PRO A 377 -0.95 15.51 4.36
CA PRO A 377 -0.40 15.97 3.09
C PRO A 377 0.41 17.28 3.28
N PRO A 378 1.35 17.60 2.39
CA PRO A 378 2.12 18.84 2.49
C PRO A 378 1.18 20.06 2.39
N PRO A 379 1.38 21.11 3.20
CA PRO A 379 0.65 22.35 3.06
C PRO A 379 1.08 23.11 1.78
N PRO A 380 0.17 23.86 1.13
CA PRO A 380 -1.25 24.00 1.43
C PRO A 380 -2.03 22.71 1.10
N TYR A 381 -2.96 22.30 1.97
CA TYR A 381 -3.73 21.07 1.82
C TYR A 381 -4.70 21.04 0.63
N LEU A 382 -4.84 22.18 -0.05
CA LEU A 382 -5.64 22.36 -1.25
C LEU A 382 -4.74 22.74 -2.43
N PRO A 383 -5.13 22.38 -3.66
CA PRO A 383 -4.47 22.89 -4.86
C PRO A 383 -4.43 24.41 -4.90
N ALA A 384 -3.37 24.98 -5.46
CA ALA A 384 -3.19 26.44 -5.59
C ALA A 384 -4.33 27.12 -6.39
N THR A 385 -4.96 26.41 -7.33
CA THR A 385 -6.14 26.87 -8.07
C THR A 385 -7.26 25.84 -8.03
N ARG A 386 -8.49 26.27 -7.73
CA ARG A 386 -9.68 25.41 -7.81
C ARG A 386 -10.08 25.12 -9.27
N PRO A 387 -10.82 24.03 -9.54
CA PRO A 387 -11.36 23.75 -10.86
C PRO A 387 -12.14 24.93 -11.45
N SER A 388 -11.78 25.33 -12.67
CA SER A 388 -12.54 26.29 -13.48
C SER A 388 -13.08 25.62 -14.76
N PRO A 389 -14.40 25.62 -15.02
CA PRO A 389 -15.46 26.14 -14.15
C PRO A 389 -15.59 25.33 -12.84
N PRO A 390 -16.17 25.92 -11.76
CA PRO A 390 -16.41 25.22 -10.51
C PRO A 390 -17.26 23.97 -10.70
N ILE A 391 -16.85 22.88 -10.03
CA ILE A 391 -17.56 21.59 -10.08
C ILE A 391 -18.40 21.48 -8.81
N ARG A 392 -19.72 21.32 -8.97
CA ARG A 392 -20.61 21.05 -7.83
C ARG A 392 -20.42 19.64 -7.31
N PHE A 393 -20.55 19.50 -5.99
CA PHE A 393 -20.50 18.20 -5.33
C PHE A 393 -21.70 17.33 -5.73
N ASP A 394 -21.40 16.10 -6.13
CA ASP A 394 -22.36 15.03 -6.38
C ASP A 394 -21.85 13.77 -5.67
N ALA A 395 -22.66 13.21 -4.77
CA ALA A 395 -22.33 12.03 -4.00
C ALA A 395 -22.11 10.79 -4.90
N ALA A 396 -22.81 10.70 -6.04
CA ALA A 396 -22.68 9.58 -6.98
C ALA A 396 -21.33 9.57 -7.70
N ALA A 397 -20.74 10.75 -7.91
CA ALA A 397 -19.50 10.95 -8.65
C ALA A 397 -18.22 10.77 -7.80
N VAL A 398 -18.34 10.59 -6.48
CA VAL A 398 -17.18 10.50 -5.59
C VAL A 398 -16.42 9.19 -5.83
N PRO A 399 -15.12 9.24 -6.16
CA PRO A 399 -14.31 8.05 -6.39
C PRO A 399 -13.90 7.40 -5.07
N LEU A 400 -13.53 6.12 -5.10
CA LEU A 400 -12.99 5.38 -3.94
C LEU A 400 -13.94 5.31 -2.73
N VAL A 401 -15.24 5.34 -2.94
CA VAL A 401 -16.25 5.22 -1.88
C VAL A 401 -17.18 4.04 -2.16
N THR A 402 -17.62 3.35 -1.11
CA THR A 402 -18.62 2.28 -1.23
C THR A 402 -20.00 2.84 -1.58
N GLU A 403 -20.92 1.98 -2.04
CA GLU A 403 -22.30 2.40 -2.30
C GLU A 403 -22.99 2.95 -1.05
N ARG A 404 -22.78 2.30 0.11
CA ARG A 404 -23.25 2.79 1.41
C ARG A 404 -22.65 4.16 1.76
N GLY A 405 -21.37 4.37 1.48
CA GLY A 405 -20.70 5.66 1.68
C GLY A 405 -21.32 6.77 0.83
N ARG A 406 -21.65 6.50 -0.43
CA ARG A 406 -22.35 7.47 -1.30
C ARG A 406 -23.72 7.83 -0.76
N GLN A 407 -24.50 6.84 -0.31
CA GLN A 407 -25.80 7.08 0.33
C GLN A 407 -25.66 7.96 1.58
N ASN A 408 -24.68 7.68 2.44
CA ASN A 408 -24.39 8.50 3.62
C ASN A 408 -24.01 9.94 3.25
N LEU A 409 -23.22 10.14 2.17
CA LEU A 409 -22.87 11.48 1.70
C LEU A 409 -24.11 12.22 1.17
N GLN A 410 -24.98 11.54 0.43
CA GLN A 410 -26.24 12.12 -0.06
C GLN A 410 -27.17 12.53 1.09
N GLU A 411 -27.28 11.68 2.12
CA GLU A 411 -28.19 11.89 3.25
C GLU A 411 -27.67 12.94 4.24
N TYR A 412 -26.38 12.88 4.60
CA TYR A 412 -25.82 13.66 5.69
C TYR A 412 -24.88 14.77 5.23
N TYR A 413 -23.97 14.51 4.30
CA TYR A 413 -22.99 15.52 3.85
C TYR A 413 -23.69 16.65 3.08
N MET A 414 -24.55 16.33 2.12
CA MET A 414 -25.21 17.34 1.29
C MET A 414 -26.25 18.19 2.04
N ARG A 415 -26.82 17.66 3.14
CA ARG A 415 -27.82 18.37 3.95
C ARG A 415 -27.19 19.25 5.04
N GLN A 416 -25.89 19.13 5.26
CA GLN A 416 -25.21 19.89 6.30
C GLN A 416 -25.09 21.37 5.92
N THR A 417 -25.43 22.26 6.86
CA THR A 417 -25.41 23.71 6.67
C THR A 417 -24.11 24.36 7.17
N ARG A 418 -23.38 23.69 8.06
CA ARG A 418 -22.05 24.12 8.50
C ARG A 418 -20.97 23.83 7.47
N HIS A 419 -19.86 24.56 7.58
CA HIS A 419 -18.65 24.32 6.81
C HIS A 419 -18.20 22.86 6.95
N ARG A 420 -17.81 22.22 5.85
CA ARG A 420 -17.44 20.81 5.83
C ARG A 420 -16.42 20.54 4.74
N ALA A 421 -15.57 19.55 4.97
CA ALA A 421 -14.61 19.10 3.98
C ALA A 421 -14.65 17.58 3.89
N LEU A 422 -14.94 17.05 2.70
CA LEU A 422 -14.85 15.62 2.44
C LEU A 422 -13.40 15.27 2.12
N VAL A 423 -12.84 14.35 2.89
CA VAL A 423 -11.53 13.77 2.60
C VAL A 423 -11.66 12.32 2.16
N LEU A 424 -10.80 11.93 1.22
CA LEU A 424 -10.69 10.57 0.72
C LEU A 424 -9.34 10.00 1.16
N GLY A 425 -9.40 8.82 1.77
CA GLY A 425 -8.25 8.07 2.22
C GLY A 425 -7.94 6.88 1.31
N HIS A 426 -7.16 5.95 1.83
CA HIS A 426 -6.79 4.74 1.11
C HIS A 426 -7.83 3.64 1.29
N GLY A 427 -8.11 2.90 0.21
CA GLY A 427 -9.23 1.96 0.19
C GLY A 427 -10.56 2.71 0.10
N PRO A 428 -11.65 2.15 0.62
CA PRO A 428 -12.97 2.78 0.59
C PRO A 428 -13.19 3.74 1.78
N LEU A 429 -12.14 4.44 2.25
CA LEU A 429 -12.21 5.30 3.42
C LEU A 429 -12.58 6.72 3.02
N GLU A 430 -13.81 7.13 3.30
CA GLU A 430 -14.23 8.53 3.30
C GLU A 430 -14.42 9.06 4.72
N TRP A 431 -14.09 10.33 4.94
CA TRP A 431 -14.35 10.99 6.22
C TRP A 431 -14.73 12.45 6.04
N TRP A 432 -15.67 12.90 6.85
CA TRP A 432 -16.01 14.31 6.97
C TRP A 432 -16.67 14.59 8.32
N SER A 433 -16.57 15.83 8.78
CA SER A 433 -17.31 16.36 9.91
C SER A 433 -17.55 17.86 9.71
N PRO A 434 -18.64 18.41 10.26
CA PRO A 434 -18.90 19.85 10.19
C PRO A 434 -17.93 20.64 11.09
N SER A 435 -17.71 21.90 10.73
CA SER A 435 -16.91 22.87 11.46
C SER A 435 -17.49 24.29 11.36
N GLU A 436 -16.82 25.27 11.97
CA GLU A 436 -17.13 26.70 11.88
C GLU A 436 -16.52 27.38 10.65
N ASN A 437 -15.45 26.80 10.08
CA ASN A 437 -14.79 27.32 8.90
C ASN A 437 -14.10 26.22 8.09
N ASP A 438 -13.78 26.52 6.84
CA ASP A 438 -13.14 25.58 5.90
C ASP A 438 -11.79 25.06 6.40
N ALA A 439 -10.96 25.94 6.98
CA ALA A 439 -9.61 25.59 7.40
C ALA A 439 -9.62 24.53 8.52
N ASP A 440 -10.50 24.71 9.51
CA ASP A 440 -10.68 23.74 10.59
C ASP A 440 -11.31 22.43 10.08
N ALA A 441 -12.30 22.50 9.19
CA ALA A 441 -12.89 21.31 8.56
C ALA A 441 -11.84 20.49 7.81
N ILE A 442 -11.04 21.14 6.97
CA ILE A 442 -9.97 20.51 6.18
C ILE A 442 -8.94 19.87 7.12
N ARG A 443 -8.39 20.65 8.05
CA ARG A 443 -7.35 20.20 8.97
C ARG A 443 -7.81 18.97 9.77
N ARG A 444 -8.98 19.03 10.40
CA ARG A 444 -9.48 17.95 11.26
C ARG A 444 -9.78 16.69 10.48
N ASN A 445 -10.48 16.82 9.37
CA ASN A 445 -10.87 15.64 8.59
C ASN A 445 -9.63 14.96 8.00
N LEU A 446 -8.61 15.72 7.57
CA LEU A 446 -7.31 15.16 7.17
C LEU A 446 -6.59 14.49 8.34
N GLN A 447 -6.54 15.11 9.52
CA GLN A 447 -5.94 14.50 10.71
C GLN A 447 -6.63 13.17 11.06
N THR A 448 -7.96 13.15 11.14
CA THR A 448 -8.69 11.92 11.47
C THR A 448 -8.50 10.84 10.42
N CYS A 449 -8.61 11.18 9.13
CA CYS A 449 -8.41 10.22 8.04
C CYS A 449 -6.96 9.70 8.00
N GLY A 450 -5.98 10.57 8.22
CA GLY A 450 -4.56 10.20 8.29
C GLY A 450 -4.28 9.28 9.47
N GLN A 451 -4.86 9.56 10.63
CA GLN A 451 -4.73 8.71 11.82
C GLN A 451 -5.34 7.32 11.60
N ILE A 452 -6.53 7.24 10.97
CA ILE A 452 -7.23 5.97 10.73
C ILE A 452 -6.52 5.14 9.65
N SER A 453 -6.09 5.78 8.55
CA SER A 453 -5.47 5.08 7.42
C SER A 453 -3.97 4.85 7.56
N GLY A 454 -3.32 5.55 8.50
CA GLY A 454 -1.87 5.55 8.66
C GLY A 454 -1.11 6.23 7.51
N ARG A 455 -1.79 6.94 6.61
CA ARG A 455 -1.20 7.59 5.42
C ARG A 455 -1.91 8.92 5.10
N PRO A 456 -1.26 9.87 4.40
CA PRO A 456 -1.90 11.14 4.04
C PRO A 456 -3.15 10.96 3.18
N CYS A 457 -4.26 11.57 3.61
CA CYS A 457 -5.49 11.64 2.83
C CYS A 457 -5.53 12.91 1.97
N VAL A 458 -6.51 13.01 1.07
CA VAL A 458 -6.69 14.16 0.17
C VAL A 458 -8.04 14.82 0.38
N VAL A 459 -8.10 16.14 0.24
CA VAL A 459 -9.37 16.87 0.25
C VAL A 459 -10.02 16.73 -1.12
N TYR A 460 -11.23 16.17 -1.15
CA TYR A 460 -11.99 16.01 -2.39
C TYR A 460 -12.95 17.18 -2.62
N ALA A 461 -13.66 17.59 -1.58
CA ALA A 461 -14.63 18.67 -1.64
C ALA A 461 -14.60 19.52 -0.37
N VAL A 462 -14.94 20.79 -0.53
CA VAL A 462 -15.19 21.74 0.56
C VAL A 462 -16.59 22.31 0.30
N ASP A 463 -17.46 22.16 1.28
CA ASP A 463 -18.90 22.43 1.17
C ASP A 463 -19.55 21.75 -0.04
N ASP A 464 -20.10 22.52 -0.96
CA ASP A 464 -20.75 22.05 -2.18
C ASP A 464 -19.84 22.08 -3.41
N GLN A 465 -18.53 22.33 -3.24
CA GLN A 465 -17.56 22.44 -4.32
C GLN A 465 -16.49 21.36 -4.27
N VAL A 466 -16.31 20.67 -5.40
CA VAL A 466 -15.20 19.75 -5.60
C VAL A 466 -13.92 20.55 -5.85
N VAL A 467 -12.85 20.22 -5.12
CA VAL A 467 -11.56 20.94 -5.18
C VAL A 467 -10.50 20.23 -6.02
N VAL A 468 -10.75 18.99 -6.45
CA VAL A 468 -9.84 18.20 -7.28
C VAL A 468 -10.61 17.49 -8.41
N ARG A 469 -10.06 17.50 -9.63
CA ARG A 469 -10.70 16.82 -10.76
C ARG A 469 -10.54 15.30 -10.68
N VAL A 470 -11.62 14.59 -10.95
CA VAL A 470 -11.62 13.13 -11.11
C VAL A 470 -11.31 12.79 -12.58
N PRO A 471 -10.28 11.98 -12.85
CA PRO A 471 -9.98 11.50 -14.20
C PRO A 471 -11.19 10.80 -14.83
N GLN A 472 -11.48 11.14 -16.08
CA GLN A 472 -12.58 10.60 -16.87
C GLN A 472 -12.09 9.60 -17.92
N LEU A 473 -10.80 9.60 -18.31
CA LEU A 473 -10.26 8.65 -19.28
C LEU A 473 -9.58 7.45 -18.61
N HIS A 474 -9.25 7.58 -17.32
CA HIS A 474 -8.58 6.54 -16.54
C HIS A 474 -9.40 6.14 -15.31
N ARG A 475 -9.23 4.90 -14.84
CA ARG A 475 -9.88 4.43 -13.62
C ARG A 475 -9.07 4.87 -12.41
N VAL A 476 -9.70 5.54 -11.45
CA VAL A 476 -9.09 5.85 -10.15
C VAL A 476 -8.97 4.57 -9.32
N THR A 477 -7.76 4.25 -8.87
CA THR A 477 -7.44 3.03 -8.10
C THR A 477 -7.00 3.31 -6.67
N GLY A 478 -6.64 4.55 -6.35
CA GLY A 478 -6.27 4.94 -5.00
C GLY A 478 -5.81 6.40 -4.90
N ILE A 479 -5.27 6.76 -3.74
CA ILE A 479 -4.67 8.07 -3.47
C ILE A 479 -3.17 8.00 -3.72
N PHE A 480 -2.66 8.95 -4.53
CA PHE A 480 -1.24 9.10 -4.78
C PHE A 480 -0.58 9.84 -3.61
N THR A 481 0.53 9.28 -3.15
CA THR A 481 1.36 9.80 -2.05
C THR A 481 2.84 9.66 -2.44
N PRO A 482 3.76 10.43 -1.84
CA PRO A 482 5.15 10.45 -2.26
C PRO A 482 5.86 9.08 -2.19
N GLU A 483 5.40 8.18 -1.35
CA GLU A 483 5.96 6.81 -1.21
C GLU A 483 5.72 5.92 -2.45
N HIS A 484 4.80 6.28 -3.34
CA HIS A 484 4.57 5.57 -4.60
C HIS A 484 5.60 5.90 -5.69
N ALA A 485 6.53 6.83 -5.43
CA ALA A 485 7.66 7.12 -6.31
C ALA A 485 9.00 6.75 -5.62
N PRO A 486 9.28 5.45 -5.41
CA PRO A 486 10.43 4.97 -4.65
C PRO A 486 11.75 5.07 -5.44
N SER A 487 12.27 6.28 -5.64
CA SER A 487 13.67 6.52 -6.09
C SER A 487 14.07 8.01 -5.95
N ALA A 488 13.38 8.74 -5.08
CA ALA A 488 13.52 10.17 -4.97
C ALA A 488 14.69 10.58 -4.07
N ASP A 489 15.75 11.10 -4.69
CA ASP A 489 16.65 12.06 -4.04
C ASP A 489 15.86 13.23 -3.44
N ALA A 490 16.49 14.04 -2.58
CA ALA A 490 15.80 15.13 -1.89
C ALA A 490 15.12 16.13 -2.86
N GLY A 491 15.72 16.37 -4.02
CA GLY A 491 15.16 17.26 -5.05
C GLY A 491 13.89 16.68 -5.68
N ARG A 492 13.88 15.38 -5.95
CA ARG A 492 12.70 14.67 -6.48
C ARG A 492 11.56 14.60 -5.47
N ARG A 493 11.85 14.44 -4.17
CA ARG A 493 10.83 14.50 -3.10
C ARG A 493 10.13 15.86 -3.07
N ALA A 494 10.89 16.95 -3.10
CA ALA A 494 10.34 18.30 -3.17
C ALA A 494 9.55 18.58 -4.47
N ALA A 495 9.90 17.92 -5.58
CA ALA A 495 9.11 18.00 -6.82
C ALA A 495 7.76 17.28 -6.69
N ILE A 496 7.74 16.12 -6.04
CA ILE A 496 6.50 15.36 -5.78
C ILE A 496 5.60 16.11 -4.79
N GLU A 497 6.15 16.71 -3.74
CA GLU A 497 5.38 17.53 -2.80
C GLU A 497 4.72 18.72 -3.51
N ARG A 498 5.45 19.42 -4.39
CA ARG A 498 4.89 20.47 -5.25
C ARG A 498 3.79 19.93 -6.18
N TYR A 499 4.02 18.77 -6.80
CA TYR A 499 3.01 18.10 -7.62
C TYR A 499 1.70 17.88 -6.84
N LEU A 500 1.74 17.54 -5.55
CA LEU A 500 0.51 17.30 -4.79
C LEU A 500 -0.38 18.55 -4.64
N ILE A 501 0.21 19.74 -4.60
CA ILE A 501 -0.45 21.03 -4.33
C ILE A 501 -0.58 21.94 -5.56
N ASP A 502 -0.04 21.50 -6.70
CA ASP A 502 -0.03 22.24 -7.96
C ASP A 502 -1.42 22.37 -8.61
N ASN A 503 -1.49 23.21 -9.63
CA ASN A 503 -2.71 23.50 -10.40
C ASN A 503 -3.35 22.25 -11.02
N ASP A 504 -4.61 22.42 -11.41
CA ASP A 504 -5.44 21.36 -11.99
C ASP A 504 -4.89 20.80 -13.32
N TRP A 505 -5.34 19.60 -13.66
CA TRP A 505 -4.81 18.76 -14.75
C TRP A 505 -3.29 18.63 -14.71
N ARG A 506 -2.86 17.88 -13.71
CA ARG A 506 -1.49 17.43 -13.52
C ARG A 506 -1.43 15.91 -13.66
N ALA A 507 -0.30 15.40 -14.15
CA ALA A 507 -0.09 13.98 -14.29
C ALA A 507 1.38 13.62 -14.00
N LEU A 508 1.57 12.40 -13.53
CA LEU A 508 2.87 11.82 -13.23
C LEU A 508 3.03 10.50 -13.97
N ALA A 509 4.09 10.39 -14.76
CA ALA A 509 4.54 9.16 -15.39
C ALA A 509 5.88 8.74 -14.80
N LEU A 510 6.06 7.44 -14.61
CA LEU A 510 7.28 6.83 -14.10
C LEU A 510 7.74 5.76 -15.09
N ALA A 511 9.02 5.80 -15.43
CA ALA A 511 9.68 4.76 -16.20
C ALA A 511 10.25 3.67 -15.28
N ASP A 512 10.34 2.44 -15.79
CA ASP A 512 10.87 1.30 -15.04
C ASP A 512 12.36 1.51 -14.67
N ASN A 513 13.10 2.30 -15.46
CA ASN A 513 14.49 2.68 -15.19
C ASN A 513 14.66 3.92 -14.30
N GLY A 514 13.58 4.51 -13.78
CA GLY A 514 13.62 5.58 -12.77
C GLY A 514 13.31 7.03 -13.21
N PRO A 515 13.49 7.46 -14.48
CA PRO A 515 13.03 8.77 -14.95
C PRO A 515 11.54 9.01 -14.70
N VAL A 516 11.21 10.25 -14.39
CA VAL A 516 9.85 10.70 -14.04
C VAL A 516 9.49 11.86 -14.94
N GLY A 517 8.29 11.82 -15.52
CA GLY A 517 7.66 12.96 -16.15
C GLY A 517 6.56 13.51 -15.25
N MET A 518 6.71 14.77 -14.80
CA MET A 518 5.71 15.48 -14.00
C MET A 518 5.32 16.76 -14.70
N VAL A 519 4.02 16.96 -14.88
CA VAL A 519 3.47 18.18 -15.47
C VAL A 519 2.27 18.65 -14.67
N SER A 520 2.03 19.95 -14.68
CA SER A 520 0.88 20.58 -14.03
C SER A 520 0.31 21.72 -14.87
N GLY A 521 -0.91 22.17 -14.54
CA GLY A 521 -1.55 23.33 -15.16
C GLY A 521 -1.95 23.13 -16.62
N ARG A 522 -2.30 21.91 -17.03
CA ARG A 522 -2.74 21.65 -18.41
C ARG A 522 -4.22 21.98 -18.61
N ALA A 523 -4.62 22.14 -19.87
CA ALA A 523 -6.01 22.47 -20.20
C ALA A 523 -6.96 21.25 -20.08
N SER A 524 -6.44 20.03 -20.15
CA SER A 524 -7.24 18.80 -20.15
C SER A 524 -6.49 17.58 -19.60
N GLU A 525 -7.22 16.53 -19.26
CA GLU A 525 -6.66 15.23 -18.87
C GLU A 525 -5.71 14.67 -19.94
N THR A 526 -6.14 14.69 -21.21
CA THR A 526 -5.36 14.17 -22.34
C THR A 526 -4.03 14.92 -22.49
N ALA A 527 -4.05 16.25 -22.36
CA ALA A 527 -2.84 17.05 -22.43
C ALA A 527 -1.90 16.77 -21.26
N ALA A 528 -2.42 16.63 -20.04
CA ALA A 528 -1.62 16.26 -18.87
C ALA A 528 -0.95 14.89 -19.04
N VAL A 529 -1.71 13.88 -19.47
CA VAL A 529 -1.20 12.52 -19.68
C VAL A 529 -0.15 12.47 -20.79
N ALA A 530 -0.44 13.06 -21.95
CA ALA A 530 0.47 13.08 -23.09
C ALA A 530 1.80 13.77 -22.73
N ASP A 531 1.74 14.93 -22.08
CA ASP A 531 2.94 15.67 -21.71
C ASP A 531 3.72 14.96 -20.59
N ALA A 532 3.07 14.34 -19.60
CA ALA A 532 3.77 13.57 -18.57
C ALA A 532 4.56 12.40 -19.18
N LEU A 533 3.96 11.65 -20.11
CA LEU A 533 4.62 10.56 -20.82
C LEU A 533 5.77 11.07 -21.70
N ALA A 534 5.57 12.20 -22.38
CA ALA A 534 6.60 12.83 -23.21
C ALA A 534 7.79 13.32 -22.36
N GLU A 535 7.55 14.00 -21.24
CA GLU A 535 8.60 14.45 -20.31
C GLU A 535 9.36 13.27 -19.69
N CYS A 536 8.66 12.19 -19.33
CA CYS A 536 9.29 10.96 -18.87
C CYS A 536 10.24 10.37 -19.94
N SER A 537 9.78 10.33 -21.20
CA SER A 537 10.58 9.81 -22.31
C SER A 537 11.79 10.71 -22.62
N LYS A 538 11.60 12.04 -22.61
CA LYS A 538 12.68 13.03 -22.78
C LYS A 538 13.74 12.93 -21.69
N ALA A 539 13.33 12.59 -20.46
CA ALA A 539 14.24 12.34 -19.35
C ALA A 539 15.01 11.00 -19.45
N GLY A 540 14.88 10.28 -20.57
CA GLY A 540 15.56 9.00 -20.81
C GLY A 540 14.80 7.79 -20.26
N GLY A 541 13.51 7.96 -19.95
CA GLY A 541 12.65 6.87 -19.47
C GLY A 541 12.36 5.83 -20.53
N VAL A 542 12.46 4.55 -20.16
CA VAL A 542 12.03 3.41 -20.99
C VAL A 542 10.72 2.88 -20.40
N ASP A 543 9.75 2.56 -21.27
CA ASP A 543 8.42 2.07 -20.88
C ASP A 543 7.72 2.98 -19.86
N CYS A 544 7.73 4.29 -20.11
CA CYS A 544 7.05 5.28 -19.29
C CYS A 544 5.57 4.93 -19.12
N LYS A 545 5.17 4.68 -17.86
CA LYS A 545 3.79 4.36 -17.48
C LYS A 545 3.19 5.49 -16.68
N LEU A 546 1.94 5.81 -16.98
CA LEU A 546 1.15 6.74 -16.19
C LEU A 546 0.92 6.15 -14.79
N GLN A 547 1.21 6.92 -13.76
CA GLN A 547 1.03 6.52 -12.36
C GLN A 547 -0.10 7.29 -11.69
N ALA A 548 -0.17 8.60 -11.90
CA ALA A 548 -1.13 9.47 -11.24
C ALA A 548 -1.67 10.57 -12.16
N ILE A 549 -2.92 10.96 -11.92
CA ILE A 549 -3.54 12.18 -12.44
C ILE A 549 -4.14 12.92 -11.26
N GLY A 550 -3.75 14.18 -11.07
CA GLY A 550 -4.12 14.93 -9.87
C GLY A 550 -3.62 14.23 -8.60
N PRO A 551 -4.44 14.16 -7.53
CA PRO A 551 -4.09 13.44 -6.31
C PRO A 551 -4.33 11.92 -6.39
N PHE A 552 -4.75 11.38 -7.54
CA PHE A 552 -5.23 10.00 -7.66
C PHE A 552 -4.23 9.10 -8.38
N LEU A 553 -4.04 7.89 -7.84
CA LEU A 553 -3.48 6.78 -8.60
C LEU A 553 -4.49 6.36 -9.68
N VAL A 554 -3.97 6.08 -10.86
CA VAL A 554 -4.80 5.71 -12.01
C VAL A 554 -4.33 4.43 -12.65
N GLY A 555 -5.28 3.69 -13.21
CA GLY A 555 -5.04 2.52 -14.04
C GLY A 555 -5.80 2.62 -15.38
N PRO A 556 -5.52 1.70 -16.32
CA PRO A 556 -6.35 1.56 -17.51
C PRO A 556 -7.80 1.28 -17.11
N LYS A 557 -8.73 1.80 -17.92
CA LYS A 557 -10.16 1.63 -17.70
C LYS A 557 -10.65 0.21 -17.94
#